data_AF-A0A6A5DY05-F1
#
_entry.id   AF-A0A6A5DY05-F1
#
_cell.length_a   1.000
_cell.length_b   1.000
_cell.length_c   1.000
_cell.angle_alpha   90.00
_cell.angle_beta   90.00
_cell.angle_gamma   90.00
#
_symmetry.space_group_name_H-M   'P 1'
#
loop_
_entity.id
_entity.type
_entity.pdbx_description
1 polymer ?
#
loop_
_entity_poly.entity_id
_entity_poly.type
_entity_poly.pdbx_seq_one_letter_code
_entity_poly.pdbx_strand_id
1 'polypeptide(L)'
;MTSQRWMLAFCFSLASVLSPGESVTTSEAKKYTCRTFGSGVVQPFSGSSFYVRSNCPFTLTRFTHNRVECDITTRRGDNGLLVHVEIIINKVRTVVQNGSILVEKKSVSLPYDHTYQHIFHYGIYTKLKSLLLPLSVTWHNVPGGIDSLRVELEQELSTDMTGLCGNNVPGDKKQLIKESVLPEDTCQTRDPVSTLNPVCQQFVSNTFECLQGMAPQYNTSSVKRTFTAMK
;
A
#
# COMPACT_ATOMS: atom_id res chain seq x y z
N MET A 1 -47.94 -13.16 53.84
CA MET A 1 -46.46 -13.20 53.73
C MET A 1 -46.07 -14.66 53.51
N THR A 2 -45.36 -14.94 52.39
CA THR A 2 -44.38 -16.04 52.12
C THR A 2 -44.72 -17.47 52.58
N SER A 3 -44.57 -18.55 51.80
CA SER A 3 -43.34 -18.97 51.09
C SER A 3 -43.57 -20.32 50.38
N GLN A 4 -42.89 -20.55 49.24
CA GLN A 4 -42.21 -21.80 48.78
C GLN A 4 -42.94 -23.17 48.84
N ARG A 5 -42.79 -24.13 47.94
CA ARG A 5 -42.01 -24.38 46.71
C ARG A 5 -42.51 -25.76 46.25
N TRP A 6 -42.90 -25.97 45.00
CA TRP A 6 -43.05 -27.32 44.46
C TRP A 6 -42.18 -27.42 43.20
N MET A 7 -41.09 -28.18 43.33
CA MET A 7 -40.23 -28.59 42.23
C MET A 7 -40.86 -29.83 41.59
N LEU A 8 -41.28 -29.73 40.34
CA LEU A 8 -41.43 -30.89 39.47
C LEU A 8 -40.51 -30.71 38.28
N ALA A 9 -39.47 -31.54 38.25
CA ALA A 9 -38.57 -31.71 37.13
C ALA A 9 -39.32 -32.46 36.03
N PHE A 10 -39.39 -31.87 34.83
CA PHE A 10 -39.72 -32.57 33.61
C PHE A 10 -38.54 -32.41 32.65
N CYS A 11 -37.76 -33.48 32.53
CA CYS A 11 -36.77 -33.64 31.47
C CYS A 11 -37.49 -33.87 30.15
N PHE A 12 -37.51 -32.86 29.28
CA PHE A 12 -37.79 -33.04 27.86
C PHE A 12 -36.49 -32.99 27.08
N SER A 13 -36.03 -34.17 26.68
CA SER A 13 -34.99 -34.37 25.68
C SER A 13 -35.50 -33.84 24.34
N LEU A 14 -34.90 -32.75 23.84
CA LEU A 14 -35.02 -32.38 22.43
C LEU A 14 -33.76 -32.84 21.71
N ALA A 15 -33.94 -33.86 20.86
CA ALA A 15 -32.94 -34.30 19.92
C ALA A 15 -32.61 -33.15 18.97
N SER A 16 -31.38 -32.65 19.05
CA SER A 16 -30.84 -31.69 18.08
C SER A 16 -30.68 -32.42 16.74
N VAL A 17 -31.56 -32.11 15.79
CA VAL A 17 -31.35 -32.44 14.38
C VAL A 17 -30.14 -31.64 13.92
N LEU A 18 -29.00 -32.30 13.75
CA LEU A 18 -27.85 -31.74 13.07
C LEU A 18 -28.19 -31.65 11.57
N SER A 19 -28.74 -30.51 11.15
CA SER A 19 -28.55 -30.09 9.76
C SER A 19 -27.04 -29.96 9.53
N PRO A 20 -26.48 -30.47 8.42
CA PRO A 20 -25.14 -30.07 8.02
C PRO A 20 -25.25 -28.57 7.70
N GLY A 21 -24.84 -27.74 8.65
CA GLY A 21 -24.59 -26.35 8.37
C GLY A 21 -23.53 -26.33 7.30
N GLU A 22 -23.90 -25.92 6.09
CA GLU A 22 -22.93 -25.37 5.16
C GLU A 22 -22.11 -24.37 5.98
N SER A 23 -20.83 -24.69 6.13
CA SER A 23 -19.85 -23.74 6.59
C SER A 23 -19.92 -22.59 5.59
N VAL A 24 -20.72 -21.57 5.91
CA VAL A 24 -20.58 -20.25 5.34
C VAL A 24 -19.18 -19.83 5.76
N THR A 25 -18.21 -20.15 4.91
CA THR A 25 -16.94 -19.46 4.89
C THR A 25 -17.33 -18.01 4.66
N THR A 26 -17.47 -17.26 5.73
CA THR A 26 -17.41 -15.80 5.68
C THR A 26 -16.09 -15.51 5.01
N SER A 27 -16.15 -15.21 3.71
CA SER A 27 -15.02 -14.75 2.92
C SER A 27 -14.41 -13.59 3.69
N GLU A 28 -13.29 -13.83 4.37
CA GLU A 28 -12.50 -12.77 4.97
C GLU A 28 -12.18 -11.80 3.83
N ALA A 29 -12.69 -10.57 3.90
CA ALA A 29 -12.50 -9.59 2.86
C ALA A 29 -11.00 -9.38 2.67
N LYS A 30 -10.46 -9.88 1.55
CA LYS A 30 -9.03 -9.77 1.26
C LYS A 30 -8.67 -8.29 1.15
N LYS A 31 -7.65 -7.89 1.93
CA LYS A 31 -7.13 -6.53 1.93
C LYS A 31 -5.81 -6.49 1.18
N TYR A 32 -5.77 -5.72 0.10
CA TYR A 32 -4.56 -5.45 -0.67
C TYR A 32 -4.03 -4.06 -0.36
N THR A 33 -2.70 -3.91 -0.35
CA THR A 33 -2.06 -2.63 -0.05
C THR A 33 -0.95 -2.35 -1.05
N CYS A 34 -1.05 -1.21 -1.73
CA CYS A 34 0.04 -0.63 -2.50
C CYS A 34 0.64 0.55 -1.75
N ARG A 35 1.97 0.70 -1.80
CA ARG A 35 2.68 1.78 -1.11
C ARG A 35 3.74 2.35 -2.03
N THR A 36 3.94 3.66 -1.96
CA THR A 36 5.17 4.26 -2.42
C THR A 36 5.70 5.19 -1.36
N PHE A 37 7.00 5.12 -1.09
CA PHE A 37 7.61 5.82 0.03
C PHE A 37 9.10 6.08 -0.20
N GLY A 38 9.68 6.93 0.67
CA GLY A 38 11.05 7.38 0.52
C GLY A 38 11.25 8.09 -0.82
N SER A 39 12.42 7.92 -1.43
CA SER A 39 12.79 8.61 -2.68
C SER A 39 12.35 7.90 -3.96
N GLY A 40 11.58 6.81 -3.88
CA GLY A 40 11.22 6.04 -5.08
C GLY A 40 10.85 4.57 -4.89
N VAL A 41 10.70 4.07 -3.66
CA VAL A 41 10.28 2.68 -3.45
C VAL A 41 8.82 2.54 -3.81
N VAL A 42 8.48 1.48 -4.55
CA VAL A 42 7.12 1.06 -4.87
C VAL A 42 6.93 -0.37 -4.40
N GLN A 43 5.90 -0.59 -3.57
CA GLN A 43 5.40 -1.88 -3.17
C GLN A 43 4.02 -2.06 -3.84
N PRO A 44 3.91 -2.84 -4.93
CA PRO A 44 2.65 -3.09 -5.61
C PRO A 44 1.68 -3.92 -4.76
N PHE A 45 0.42 -4.03 -5.20
CA PHE A 45 -0.59 -4.84 -4.50
C PHE A 45 -0.24 -6.32 -4.43
N SER A 46 0.47 -6.83 -5.45
CA SER A 46 0.96 -8.20 -5.55
C SER A 46 2.39 -8.18 -6.07
N GLY A 47 3.22 -9.16 -5.69
CA GLY A 47 4.61 -9.27 -6.17
C GLY A 47 5.67 -8.52 -5.34
N SER A 48 6.85 -8.34 -5.92
CA SER A 48 8.03 -7.78 -5.20
C SER A 48 8.12 -6.27 -5.32
N SER A 49 8.57 -5.62 -4.25
CA SER A 49 8.90 -4.19 -4.28
C SER A 49 10.01 -3.88 -5.30
N PHE A 50 10.00 -2.65 -5.81
CA PHE A 50 11.01 -2.15 -6.73
C PHE A 50 11.26 -0.65 -6.49
N TYR A 51 12.29 -0.12 -7.14
CA TYR A 51 12.72 1.26 -6.96
C TYR A 51 12.69 2.01 -8.29
N VAL A 52 12.10 3.20 -8.30
CA VAL A 52 12.02 4.11 -9.44
C VAL A 52 12.45 5.49 -8.99
N ARG A 53 13.60 5.96 -9.50
CA ARG A 53 14.04 7.34 -9.30
C ARG A 53 13.62 8.17 -10.52
N SER A 54 12.59 8.99 -10.37
CA SER A 54 12.10 9.79 -11.49
C SER A 54 11.38 11.02 -10.96
N ASN A 55 11.45 12.13 -11.70
CA ASN A 55 10.59 13.29 -11.50
C ASN A 55 9.42 13.33 -12.50
N CYS A 56 9.26 12.28 -13.31
CA CYS A 56 8.13 12.12 -14.21
C CYS A 56 6.83 11.82 -13.44
N PRO A 57 5.68 12.19 -14.01
CA PRO A 57 4.38 11.75 -13.54
C PRO A 57 4.17 10.28 -13.92
N PHE A 58 3.61 9.51 -12.98
CA PHE A 58 3.28 8.11 -13.16
C PHE A 58 1.83 7.86 -12.80
N THR A 59 1.20 6.96 -13.55
CA THR A 59 0.01 6.25 -13.08
C THR A 59 0.44 5.29 -11.98
N LEU A 60 0.09 5.61 -10.72
CA LEU A 60 0.35 4.72 -9.59
C LEU A 60 -0.58 3.52 -9.66
N THR A 61 -1.87 3.77 -9.81
CA THR A 61 -2.85 2.72 -10.09
C THR A 61 -4.05 3.28 -10.84
N ARG A 62 -4.58 2.50 -11.79
CA ARG A 62 -5.84 2.79 -12.46
C ARG A 62 -6.63 1.49 -12.60
N PHE A 63 -7.91 1.52 -12.25
CA PHE A 63 -8.81 0.37 -12.38
C PHE A 63 -10.27 0.82 -12.41
N THR A 64 -11.15 -0.08 -12.85
CA THR A 64 -12.59 0.11 -12.78
C THR A 64 -13.21 -0.91 -11.84
N HIS A 65 -14.13 -0.47 -10.97
CA HIS A 65 -14.93 -1.37 -10.15
C HIS A 65 -16.39 -0.93 -10.16
N ASN A 66 -17.30 -1.84 -10.49
CA ASN A 66 -18.75 -1.55 -10.60
C ASN A 66 -19.06 -0.30 -11.44
N ARG A 67 -18.37 -0.13 -12.58
CA ARG A 67 -18.46 1.03 -13.49
C ARG A 67 -17.98 2.37 -12.89
N VAL A 68 -17.35 2.33 -11.73
CA VAL A 68 -16.68 3.48 -11.13
C VAL A 68 -15.19 3.37 -11.41
N GLU A 69 -14.68 4.35 -12.14
CA GLU A 69 -13.25 4.47 -12.44
C GLU A 69 -12.52 5.10 -11.25
N CYS A 70 -11.34 4.55 -10.96
CA CYS A 70 -10.36 5.12 -10.07
C CYS A 70 -9.04 5.30 -10.81
N ASP A 71 -8.46 6.49 -10.70
CA ASP A 71 -7.14 6.82 -11.22
C ASP A 71 -6.36 7.58 -10.17
N ILE A 72 -5.16 7.09 -9.85
CA ILE A 72 -4.24 7.74 -8.94
C ILE A 72 -2.94 7.97 -9.68
N THR A 73 -2.59 9.24 -9.87
CA THR A 73 -1.33 9.65 -10.49
C THR A 73 -0.44 10.35 -9.46
N THR A 74 0.88 10.20 -9.65
CA THR A 74 1.88 10.70 -8.72
C THR A 74 3.04 11.31 -9.47
N ARG A 75 3.60 12.39 -8.95
CA ARG A 75 4.85 12.99 -9.46
C ARG A 75 5.76 13.35 -8.31
N ARG A 76 7.03 12.95 -8.43
CA ARG A 76 8.08 13.30 -7.46
C ARG A 76 8.86 14.52 -7.92
N GLY A 77 9.39 15.27 -6.97
CA GLY A 77 10.39 16.31 -7.23
C GLY A 77 11.81 15.72 -7.28
N ASP A 78 12.79 16.56 -7.60
CA ASP A 78 14.20 16.15 -7.60
C ASP A 78 14.74 15.76 -6.22
N ASN A 79 14.07 16.21 -5.15
CA ASN A 79 14.33 15.80 -3.77
C ASN A 79 13.85 14.37 -3.46
N GLY A 80 13.19 13.71 -4.41
CA GLY A 80 12.65 12.37 -4.26
C GLY A 80 11.33 12.31 -3.50
N LEU A 81 10.82 13.41 -2.94
CA LEU A 81 9.50 13.46 -2.30
C LEU A 81 8.41 13.58 -3.37
N LEU A 82 7.21 13.08 -3.05
CA LEU A 82 6.02 13.32 -3.87
C LEU A 82 5.62 14.80 -3.73
N VAL A 83 5.56 15.51 -4.86
CA VAL A 83 5.19 16.93 -4.91
C VAL A 83 3.77 17.14 -5.45
N HIS A 84 3.23 16.13 -6.13
CA HIS A 84 1.88 16.13 -6.66
C HIS A 84 1.30 14.72 -6.58
N VAL A 85 0.13 14.60 -5.99
CA VAL A 85 -0.69 13.38 -6.01
C VAL A 85 -2.08 13.79 -6.47
N GLU A 86 -2.58 13.14 -7.50
CA GLU A 86 -3.93 13.35 -8.03
C GLU A 86 -4.71 12.05 -7.87
N ILE A 87 -5.89 12.16 -7.29
CA ILE A 87 -6.80 11.05 -6.99
C ILE A 87 -8.12 11.40 -7.67
N ILE A 88 -8.50 10.61 -8.66
CA ILE A 88 -9.77 10.74 -9.37
C ILE A 88 -10.62 9.52 -9.04
N ILE A 89 -11.78 9.75 -8.42
CA ILE A 89 -12.76 8.71 -8.11
C ILE A 89 -14.11 9.18 -8.63
N ASN A 90 -14.71 8.43 -9.55
CA ASN A 90 -15.99 8.81 -10.15
C ASN A 90 -15.99 10.26 -10.69
N LYS A 91 -14.92 10.64 -11.41
CA LYS A 91 -14.70 11.99 -11.96
C LYS A 91 -14.47 13.11 -10.94
N VAL A 92 -14.56 12.83 -9.64
CA VAL A 92 -14.19 13.80 -8.60
C VAL A 92 -12.68 13.82 -8.47
N ARG A 93 -12.07 14.97 -8.75
CA ARG A 93 -10.63 15.20 -8.74
C ARG A 93 -10.19 15.81 -7.41
N THR A 94 -9.36 15.06 -6.69
CA THR A 94 -8.66 15.51 -5.48
C THR A 94 -7.17 15.60 -5.76
N VAL A 95 -6.56 16.75 -5.47
CA VAL A 95 -5.12 16.96 -5.58
C VAL A 95 -4.52 17.27 -4.23
N VAL A 96 -3.43 16.58 -3.92
CA VAL A 96 -2.56 16.87 -2.78
C VAL A 96 -1.25 17.43 -3.30
N GLN A 97 -0.95 18.67 -2.95
CA GLN A 97 0.29 19.35 -3.35
C GLN A 97 0.59 20.48 -2.37
N ASN A 98 1.88 20.73 -2.11
CA ASN A 98 2.34 21.83 -1.25
C ASN A 98 1.62 21.91 0.11
N GLY A 99 1.34 20.76 0.73
CA GLY A 99 0.62 20.67 2.01
C GLY A 99 -0.87 21.04 1.95
N SER A 100 -1.40 21.40 0.78
CA SER A 100 -2.80 21.74 0.54
C SER A 100 -3.55 20.58 -0.11
N ILE A 101 -4.85 20.52 0.14
CA ILE A 101 -5.76 19.56 -0.49
C ILE A 101 -6.77 20.36 -1.30
N LEU A 102 -6.85 20.08 -2.60
CA LEU A 102 -7.79 20.71 -3.51
C LEU A 102 -8.78 19.67 -4.01
N VAL A 103 -10.08 19.87 -3.75
CA VAL A 103 -11.15 19.06 -4.32
C VAL A 103 -11.88 19.91 -5.35
N GLU A 104 -11.99 19.44 -6.60
CA GLU A 104 -12.60 20.21 -7.69
C GLU A 104 -12.01 21.63 -7.82
N LYS A 105 -10.68 21.73 -7.71
CA LYS A 105 -9.89 22.98 -7.75
C LYS A 105 -10.13 23.94 -6.57
N LYS A 106 -10.92 23.55 -5.57
CA LYS A 106 -11.16 24.35 -4.36
C LYS A 106 -10.32 23.81 -3.20
N SER A 107 -9.59 24.67 -2.53
CA SER A 107 -8.88 24.31 -1.30
C SER A 107 -9.87 23.94 -0.20
N VAL A 108 -9.59 22.89 0.56
CA VAL A 108 -10.47 22.38 1.63
C VAL A 108 -9.72 22.28 2.96
N SER A 109 -10.45 22.47 4.06
CA SER A 109 -9.99 22.17 5.42
C SER A 109 -10.45 20.78 5.83
N LEU A 110 -9.70 20.12 6.73
CA LEU A 110 -10.08 18.82 7.28
C LEU A 110 -10.88 18.98 8.58
N PRO A 111 -11.87 18.10 8.86
CA PRO A 111 -12.38 17.07 7.96
C PRO A 111 -13.16 17.70 6.77
N TYR A 112 -13.20 16.98 5.67
CA TYR A 112 -13.92 17.39 4.46
C TYR A 112 -14.78 16.26 3.93
N ASP A 113 -16.06 16.55 3.76
CA ASP A 113 -17.04 15.66 3.16
C ASP A 113 -17.42 16.13 1.76
N HIS A 114 -17.47 15.18 0.83
CA HIS A 114 -18.01 15.34 -0.50
C HIS A 114 -18.86 14.11 -0.83
N THR A 115 -19.70 14.20 -1.84
CA THR A 115 -20.70 13.16 -2.20
C THR A 115 -20.14 11.74 -2.22
N TYR A 116 -18.88 11.55 -2.62
CA TYR A 116 -18.26 10.23 -2.81
C TYR A 116 -16.99 9.99 -1.99
N GLN A 117 -16.59 10.93 -1.14
CA GLN A 117 -15.33 10.84 -0.41
C GLN A 117 -15.39 11.58 0.92
N HIS A 118 -14.70 11.03 1.91
CA HIS A 118 -14.47 11.64 3.21
C HIS A 118 -12.96 11.78 3.42
N ILE A 119 -12.48 12.98 3.73
CA ILE A 119 -11.07 13.27 3.97
C ILE A 119 -10.89 13.74 5.41
N PHE A 120 -10.00 13.10 6.16
CA PHE A 120 -9.84 13.34 7.59
C PHE A 120 -8.43 13.02 8.09
N HIS A 121 -8.12 13.50 9.29
CA HIS A 121 -6.87 13.16 9.99
C HIS A 121 -6.91 11.71 10.49
N TYR A 122 -5.84 10.97 10.23
CA TYR A 122 -5.64 9.59 10.67
C TYR A 122 -4.29 9.48 11.39
N GLY A 123 -4.26 9.87 12.66
CA GLY A 123 -3.02 10.05 13.42
C GLY A 123 -2.16 11.15 12.79
N ILE A 124 -0.89 10.84 12.48
CA ILE A 124 0.01 11.75 11.76
C ILE A 124 -0.28 11.83 10.25
N TYR A 125 -1.15 10.96 9.74
CA TYR A 125 -1.50 10.87 8.32
C TYR A 125 -2.77 11.67 8.01
N THR A 126 -2.98 11.93 6.72
CA THR A 126 -4.31 12.27 6.19
C THR A 126 -4.84 11.10 5.38
N LYS A 127 -6.13 10.80 5.52
CA LYS A 127 -6.80 9.70 4.85
C LYS A 127 -7.99 10.20 4.06
N LEU A 128 -8.06 9.82 2.79
CA LEU A 128 -9.24 9.89 1.94
C LEU A 128 -9.87 8.50 1.91
N LYS A 129 -11.12 8.39 2.36
CA LYS A 129 -11.94 7.19 2.24
C LYS A 129 -12.97 7.40 1.14
N SER A 130 -12.99 6.51 0.15
CA SER A 130 -14.06 6.49 -0.84
C SER A 130 -15.35 5.96 -0.21
N LEU A 131 -16.47 6.58 -0.56
CA LEU A 131 -17.81 6.13 -0.19
C LEU A 131 -18.45 5.26 -1.30
N LEU A 132 -17.84 5.23 -2.49
CA LEU A 132 -18.31 4.43 -3.64
C LEU A 132 -17.51 3.15 -3.86
N LEU A 133 -16.21 3.20 -3.55
CA LEU A 133 -15.29 2.09 -3.74
C LEU A 133 -14.80 1.61 -2.36
N PRO A 134 -14.52 0.31 -2.18
CA PRO A 134 -13.83 -0.21 -1.00
C PRO A 134 -12.33 0.13 -1.08
N LEU A 135 -12.02 1.42 -1.24
CA LEU A 135 -10.68 1.97 -1.42
C LEU A 135 -10.46 3.14 -0.44
N SER A 136 -9.24 3.21 0.08
CA SER A 136 -8.76 4.41 0.76
C SER A 136 -7.34 4.78 0.37
N VAL A 137 -7.05 6.07 0.38
CA VAL A 137 -5.75 6.64 0.09
C VAL A 137 -5.26 7.38 1.32
N THR A 138 -4.09 7.02 1.83
CA THR A 138 -3.50 7.61 3.04
C THR A 138 -2.12 8.15 2.70
N TRP A 139 -1.82 9.38 3.13
CA TRP A 139 -0.52 10.00 2.89
C TRP A 139 0.00 10.72 4.12
N HIS A 140 1.32 10.95 4.14
CA HIS A 140 2.00 11.70 5.19
C HIS A 140 2.78 12.85 4.58
N ASN A 141 2.47 14.05 5.05
CA ASN A 141 3.15 15.27 4.63
C ASN A 141 4.41 15.48 5.48
N VAL A 142 5.49 15.88 4.83
CA VAL A 142 6.74 16.31 5.46
C VAL A 142 7.16 17.66 4.86
N PRO A 143 8.08 18.41 5.49
CA PRO A 143 8.65 19.60 4.86
C PRO A 143 9.17 19.29 3.46
N GLY A 144 8.64 19.98 2.44
CA GLY A 144 9.04 19.81 1.04
C GLY A 144 8.26 18.78 0.21
N GLY A 145 7.26 18.07 0.78
CA GLY A 145 6.39 17.18 -0.01
C GLY A 145 5.69 16.11 0.81
N ILE A 146 5.44 14.97 0.17
CA ILE A 146 4.82 13.78 0.76
C ILE A 146 5.87 12.66 0.76
N ASP A 147 6.15 12.08 1.93
CA ASP A 147 7.19 11.03 2.07
C ASP A 147 6.66 9.64 1.75
N SER A 148 5.35 9.43 1.89
CA SER A 148 4.68 8.16 1.78
C SER A 148 3.22 8.31 1.36
N LEU A 149 2.81 7.41 0.48
CA LEU A 149 1.45 7.27 -0.03
C LEU A 149 1.09 5.79 0.02
N ARG A 150 -0.09 5.48 0.56
CA ARG A 150 -0.64 4.14 0.70
C ARG A 150 -2.03 4.09 0.06
N VAL A 151 -2.26 3.11 -0.79
CA VAL A 151 -3.57 2.76 -1.32
C VAL A 151 -3.98 1.42 -0.71
N GLU A 152 -5.11 1.40 -0.02
CA GLU A 152 -5.69 0.19 0.56
C GLU A 152 -6.96 -0.17 -0.20
N LEU A 153 -7.10 -1.43 -0.60
CA LEU A 153 -8.22 -1.96 -1.35
C LEU A 153 -8.81 -3.16 -0.60
N GLU A 154 -10.11 -3.13 -0.30
CA GLU A 154 -10.86 -4.16 0.43
C GLU A 154 -11.79 -4.92 -0.52
N GLN A 155 -11.23 -5.38 -1.65
CA GLN A 155 -11.88 -6.20 -2.67
C GLN A 155 -10.81 -7.03 -3.40
N GLU A 156 -11.24 -8.01 -4.19
CA GLU A 156 -10.34 -8.72 -5.09
C GLU A 156 -9.70 -7.74 -6.10
N LEU A 157 -8.43 -8.02 -6.45
CA LEU A 157 -7.70 -7.23 -7.43
C LEU A 157 -8.35 -7.40 -8.80
N SER A 158 -8.72 -6.29 -9.42
CA SER A 158 -9.25 -6.31 -10.77
C SER A 158 -8.17 -6.71 -11.78
N THR A 159 -8.56 -7.46 -12.80
CA THR A 159 -7.64 -7.89 -13.87
C THR A 159 -7.26 -6.74 -14.82
N ASP A 160 -8.07 -5.68 -14.86
CA ASP A 160 -7.83 -4.46 -15.64
C ASP A 160 -6.92 -3.43 -14.94
N MET A 161 -6.38 -3.79 -13.77
CA MET A 161 -5.60 -2.87 -12.95
C MET A 161 -4.23 -2.60 -13.59
N THR A 162 -3.97 -1.33 -13.87
CA THR A 162 -2.75 -0.83 -14.53
C THR A 162 -1.99 0.14 -13.63
N GLY A 163 -0.79 0.54 -14.06
CA GLY A 163 0.11 1.43 -13.32
C GLY A 163 1.11 0.68 -12.44
N LEU A 164 1.92 1.42 -11.70
CA LEU A 164 3.01 0.87 -10.88
C LEU A 164 2.57 -0.12 -9.78
N CYS A 165 1.31 -0.04 -9.34
CA CYS A 165 0.70 -0.97 -8.40
C CYS A 165 -0.02 -2.16 -9.05
N GLY A 166 -0.14 -2.18 -10.38
CA GLY A 166 -0.95 -3.13 -11.13
C GLY A 166 -0.51 -4.59 -10.96
N ASN A 167 -1.33 -5.51 -11.48
CA ASN A 167 -1.08 -6.94 -11.34
C ASN A 167 0.20 -7.33 -12.10
N ASN A 168 1.23 -7.67 -11.32
CA ASN A 168 2.55 -8.02 -11.83
C ASN A 168 2.47 -9.26 -12.74
N VAL A 169 2.73 -9.07 -14.03
CA VAL A 169 3.28 -10.17 -14.85
C VAL A 169 4.73 -10.37 -14.40
N PRO A 170 5.15 -11.58 -13.99
CA PRO A 170 6.53 -11.84 -13.66
C PRO A 170 7.37 -11.73 -14.94
N GLY A 171 8.15 -10.65 -15.11
CA GLY A 171 9.03 -10.58 -16.27
C GLY A 171 9.79 -9.27 -16.45
N ASP A 172 9.10 -8.12 -16.51
CA ASP A 172 9.76 -6.89 -16.95
C ASP A 172 9.30 -5.62 -16.19
N LYS A 173 9.99 -5.35 -15.07
CA LYS A 173 9.81 -4.12 -14.29
C LYS A 173 10.09 -2.86 -15.14
N LYS A 174 11.00 -2.93 -16.12
CA LYS A 174 11.32 -1.77 -16.96
C LYS A 174 10.17 -1.47 -17.90
N GLN A 175 9.54 -2.50 -18.46
CA GLN A 175 8.32 -2.34 -19.25
C GLN A 175 7.18 -1.74 -18.42
N LEU A 176 6.94 -2.25 -17.22
CA LEU A 176 5.92 -1.69 -16.31
C LEU A 176 6.16 -0.20 -16.01
N ILE A 177 7.40 0.17 -15.71
CA ILE A 177 7.77 1.56 -15.47
C ILE A 177 7.45 2.39 -16.71
N LYS A 178 7.92 1.96 -17.90
CA LYS A 178 7.73 2.68 -19.16
C LYS A 178 6.26 2.88 -19.51
N GLU A 179 5.42 1.86 -19.33
CA GLU A 179 3.98 1.90 -19.59
C GLU A 179 3.21 2.78 -18.59
N SER A 180 3.77 2.97 -17.40
CA SER A 180 3.15 3.78 -16.34
C SER A 180 3.54 5.26 -16.40
N VAL A 181 4.59 5.64 -17.14
CA VAL A 181 5.01 7.04 -17.30
C VAL A 181 3.93 7.81 -18.08
N LEU A 182 3.51 8.95 -17.56
CA LEU A 182 2.68 9.90 -18.30
C LEU A 182 3.58 10.86 -19.09
N PRO A 183 3.22 11.21 -20.35
CA PRO A 183 4.06 12.03 -21.21
C PRO A 183 4.27 13.43 -20.62
N GLU A 184 5.52 13.79 -20.36
CA GLU A 184 5.94 15.13 -19.96
C GLU A 184 7.35 15.40 -20.50
N ASP A 185 7.50 16.40 -21.38
CA ASP A 185 8.71 16.61 -22.18
C ASP A 185 9.96 17.02 -21.37
N THR A 186 9.78 17.41 -20.10
CA THR A 186 10.84 17.97 -19.25
C THR A 186 11.30 17.05 -18.13
N CYS A 187 10.68 15.87 -18.00
CA CYS A 187 10.96 14.94 -16.90
C CYS A 187 12.01 13.89 -17.28
N GLN A 188 12.59 13.25 -16.27
CA GLN A 188 13.62 12.23 -16.42
C GLN A 188 13.37 11.07 -15.45
N THR A 189 13.33 9.86 -16.00
CA THR A 189 13.50 8.63 -15.23
C THR A 189 14.97 8.26 -15.23
N ARG A 190 15.55 8.16 -14.03
CA ARG A 190 16.96 7.90 -13.81
C ARG A 190 17.14 6.45 -13.37
N ASP A 191 18.19 5.81 -13.88
CA ASP A 191 18.57 4.50 -13.37
C ASP A 191 18.95 4.60 -11.88
N PRO A 192 18.74 3.52 -11.10
CA PRO A 192 19.28 3.43 -9.76
C PRO A 192 20.80 3.62 -9.85
N VAL A 193 21.28 4.78 -9.42
CA VAL A 193 22.72 5.04 -9.36
C VAL A 193 23.28 4.07 -8.33
N SER A 194 24.12 3.13 -8.77
CA SER A 194 24.91 2.25 -7.90
C SER A 194 26.06 3.04 -7.27
N THR A 195 25.75 4.17 -6.63
CA THR A 195 26.71 4.88 -5.81
C THR A 195 26.75 4.20 -4.45
N LEU A 196 27.93 3.72 -4.09
CA LEU A 196 28.20 3.17 -2.77
C LEU A 196 27.86 4.26 -1.73
N ASN A 197 26.78 4.06 -0.96
CA ASN A 197 26.41 5.00 0.09
C ASN A 197 27.42 4.82 1.24
N PRO A 198 28.26 5.83 1.57
CA PRO A 198 29.29 5.68 2.59
C PRO A 198 28.71 5.41 3.97
N VAL A 199 27.49 5.87 4.26
CA VAL A 199 26.77 5.55 5.50
C VAL A 199 26.34 4.10 5.53
N CYS A 200 25.78 3.58 4.42
CA CYS A 200 25.46 2.16 4.32
C CYS A 200 26.73 1.30 4.38
N GLN A 201 27.82 1.74 3.74
CA GLN A 201 29.10 1.06 3.77
C GLN A 201 29.65 0.99 5.20
N GLN A 202 29.64 2.10 5.93
CA GLN A 202 30.08 2.15 7.33
C GLN A 202 29.17 1.33 8.25
N PHE A 203 27.86 1.39 8.02
CA PHE A 203 26.91 0.60 8.79
C PHE A 203 27.15 -0.91 8.58
N VAL A 204 27.28 -1.33 7.31
CA VAL A 204 27.55 -2.72 6.93
C VAL A 204 28.92 -3.16 7.44
N SER A 205 29.96 -2.32 7.38
CA SER A 205 31.28 -2.67 7.90
C SER A 205 31.23 -2.89 9.41
N ASN A 206 30.60 -1.98 10.16
CA ASN A 206 30.47 -2.09 11.61
C ASN A 206 29.63 -3.32 12.02
N THR A 207 28.57 -3.65 11.26
CA THR A 207 27.77 -4.85 11.54
C THR A 207 28.48 -6.14 11.11
N PHE A 208 29.28 -6.11 10.06
CA PHE A 208 30.07 -7.25 9.62
C PHE A 208 31.17 -7.62 10.63
N GLU A 209 31.81 -6.63 11.25
CA GLU A 209 32.73 -6.85 12.38
C GLU A 209 32.04 -7.54 13.56
N CYS A 210 30.81 -7.14 13.91
CA CYS A 210 30.00 -7.82 14.93
C CYS A 210 29.68 -9.28 14.55
N LEU A 211 29.34 -9.54 13.28
CA LEU A 211 29.04 -10.90 12.80
C LEU A 211 30.29 -11.79 12.78
N GLN A 212 31.45 -11.24 12.43
CA GLN A 212 32.73 -11.97 12.52
C GLN A 212 33.12 -12.28 13.96
N GLY A 213 32.84 -11.37 14.91
CA GLY A 213 33.03 -11.60 16.34
C GLY A 213 32.11 -12.69 16.93
N MET A 214 30.95 -12.95 16.31
CA MET A 214 30.02 -14.03 16.69
C MET A 214 30.30 -15.37 15.99
N ALA A 215 31.15 -15.39 14.96
CA ALA A 215 31.53 -16.60 14.23
C ALA A 215 32.13 -17.74 15.12
N PRO A 216 32.85 -17.48 16.24
CA PRO A 216 33.35 -18.56 17.08
C PRO A 216 32.24 -19.33 17.80
N GLN A 217 31.05 -18.75 17.97
CA GLN A 217 29.94 -19.39 18.69
C GLN A 217 29.09 -20.33 17.82
N TYR A 218 29.23 -20.29 16.49
CA TYR A 218 28.48 -21.15 15.56
C TYR A 218 29.28 -22.34 15.02
N ASN A 219 30.57 -22.46 15.34
CA ASN A 219 31.42 -23.58 14.91
C ASN A 219 31.13 -24.92 15.62
N THR A 220 30.11 -25.01 16.47
CA THR A 220 29.66 -26.27 17.09
C THR A 220 28.38 -26.86 16.51
N SER A 221 27.83 -26.30 15.42
CA SER A 221 26.68 -26.93 14.74
C SER A 221 26.80 -26.81 13.22
N SER A 222 27.56 -27.77 12.68
CA SER A 222 27.76 -28.02 11.26
C SER A 222 26.44 -28.28 10.52
N VAL A 223 25.96 -27.31 9.72
CA VAL A 223 25.21 -27.61 8.50
C VAL A 223 25.76 -26.74 7.37
N LYS A 224 26.59 -27.36 6.53
CA LYS A 224 27.06 -26.80 5.26
C LYS A 224 25.85 -26.33 4.43
N ARG A 225 25.75 -25.03 4.16
CA ARG A 225 25.08 -24.53 2.96
C ARG A 225 26.04 -23.63 2.19
N THR A 226 26.63 -24.25 1.17
CA THR A 226 27.45 -23.62 0.16
C THR A 226 26.61 -22.58 -0.61
N PHE A 227 26.94 -21.30 -0.50
CA PHE A 227 26.50 -20.30 -1.47
C PHE A 227 27.55 -20.22 -2.57
N THR A 228 27.24 -20.81 -3.72
CA THR A 228 28.00 -20.63 -4.96
C THR A 228 27.58 -19.31 -5.56
N ALA A 229 28.46 -18.31 -5.52
CA ALA A 229 28.31 -17.09 -6.31
C ALA A 229 28.76 -17.39 -7.76
N MET A 230 27.83 -17.36 -8.71
CA MET A 230 28.15 -17.39 -10.14
C MET A 230 28.61 -16.00 -10.59
N LYS A 231 29.70 -16.02 -11.34
CA LYS A 231 30.38 -14.91 -12.00
C LYS A 231 29.68 -14.52 -13.29
#